data_AF-A0A3B9R2H0-F1
#
_entry.id   AF-A0A3B9R2H0-F1
#
_cell.length_a   1.000
_cell.length_b   1.000
_cell.length_c   1.000
_cell.angle_alpha   90.00
_cell.angle_beta   90.00
_cell.angle_gamma   90.00
#
_symmetry.space_group_name_H-M   'P 1'
#
loop_
_entity.id
_entity.type
_entity.pdbx_description
1 polymer ?
#
loop_
_entity_poly.entity_id
_entity_poly.type
_entity_poly.pdbx_seq_one_letter_code
_entity_poly.pdbx_strand_id
1 'polypeptide(L)'
;FREFVGDLFQRNALVRGELVLDGRIVDLSDIRCPVFNVYARNDHLVPASASRPLADHVASSDYSELEFDGGHIGIYVSRSAQQKVPPAIAGWLKARP
;
A
#
# COMPACT_ATOMS: atom_id res chain seq x y z
N PHE A 1 -0.06 -19.39 8.85
CA PHE A 1 -0.21 -18.27 9.81
C PHE A 1 1.09 -17.91 10.52
N ARG A 2 1.79 -18.87 11.17
CA ARG A 2 3.07 -18.59 11.86
C ARG A 2 4.12 -17.92 10.97
N GLU A 3 4.28 -18.41 9.75
CA GLU A 3 5.20 -17.85 8.75
C GLU A 3 4.85 -16.39 8.41
N PHE A 4 3.59 -16.12 8.04
CA PHE A 4 3.11 -14.77 7.77
C PHE A 4 3.38 -13.78 8.93
N VAL A 5 3.08 -14.16 10.18
CA VAL A 5 3.33 -13.31 11.36
C VAL A 5 4.83 -13.15 11.63
N GLY A 6 5.59 -14.24 11.59
CA GLY A 6 7.03 -14.20 11.82
C GLY A 6 7.75 -13.35 10.78
N ASP A 7 7.40 -13.54 9.51
CA ASP A 7 8.14 -12.96 8.39
C ASP A 7 7.75 -11.51 8.18
N LEU A 8 6.45 -11.20 8.15
CA LEU A 8 6.00 -9.84 7.84
C LEU A 8 5.92 -8.94 9.09
N PHE A 9 5.36 -9.43 10.20
CA PHE A 9 5.13 -8.58 11.38
C PHE A 9 6.35 -8.50 12.30
N GLN A 10 7.00 -9.63 12.57
CA GLN A 10 8.11 -9.67 13.54
C GLN A 10 9.46 -9.35 12.89
N ARG A 11 9.72 -9.88 11.69
CA ARG A 11 11.01 -9.72 11.00
C ARG A 11 11.01 -8.64 9.93
N ASN A 12 9.85 -8.18 9.46
CA ASN A 12 9.73 -7.26 8.33
C ASN A 12 10.50 -7.74 7.08
N ALA A 13 10.48 -9.04 6.83
CA ALA A 13 11.28 -9.74 5.83
C ALA A 13 11.01 -9.24 4.40
N LEU A 14 9.80 -8.78 4.09
CA LEU A 14 9.46 -8.23 2.78
C LEU A 14 10.29 -6.97 2.48
N VAL A 15 10.28 -6.00 3.40
CA VAL A 15 11.03 -4.74 3.25
C VAL A 15 12.54 -4.97 3.27
N ARG A 16 13.00 -5.98 4.00
CA ARG A 16 14.42 -6.34 4.10
C ARG A 16 14.94 -7.16 2.91
N GLY A 17 14.08 -7.57 1.97
CA GLY A 17 14.46 -8.45 0.86
C GLY A 17 14.82 -9.88 1.30
N GLU A 18 14.22 -10.34 2.40
CA GLU A 18 14.46 -11.66 3.00
C GLU A 18 13.25 -12.61 2.84
N LEU A 19 12.09 -12.11 2.40
CA LEU A 19 10.89 -12.93 2.18
C LEU A 19 11.07 -13.83 0.96
N VAL A 20 10.81 -15.12 1.12
CA VAL A 20 10.84 -16.11 0.02
C VAL A 20 9.43 -16.62 -0.24
N LEU A 21 8.95 -16.49 -1.48
CA LEU A 21 7.69 -17.07 -1.95
C LEU A 21 7.97 -17.96 -3.16
N ASP A 22 7.48 -19.20 -3.13
CA ASP A 22 7.69 -20.19 -4.22
C ASP A 22 9.18 -20.34 -4.62
N GLY A 23 10.07 -20.36 -3.62
CA GLY A 23 11.51 -20.49 -3.81
C GLY A 23 12.21 -19.24 -4.37
N ARG A 24 11.50 -18.11 -4.52
CA ARG A 24 12.04 -16.84 -5.02
C ARG A 24 12.05 -15.78 -3.93
N ILE A 25 13.15 -15.05 -3.83
CA ILE A 25 13.21 -13.86 -2.99
C ILE A 25 12.28 -12.80 -3.59
N VAL A 26 11.43 -12.21 -2.74
CA VAL A 26 10.57 -11.10 -3.12
C VAL A 26 11.34 -9.80 -2.95
N ASP A 27 11.52 -9.07 -4.05
CA ASP A 27 12.18 -7.76 -4.06
C ASP A 27 11.15 -6.68 -4.47
N LEU A 28 10.89 -5.72 -3.58
CA LEU A 28 9.96 -4.62 -3.86
C LEU A 28 10.46 -3.71 -4.99
N SER A 29 11.76 -3.69 -5.26
CA SER A 29 12.35 -2.91 -6.37
C SER A 29 11.98 -3.47 -7.75
N ASP A 30 11.41 -4.68 -7.82
CA ASP A 30 10.84 -5.22 -9.06
C ASP A 30 9.50 -4.55 -9.43
N ILE A 31 8.86 -3.85 -8.49
CA ILE A 31 7.67 -3.04 -8.75
C ILE A 31 8.09 -1.75 -9.46
N ARG A 32 8.10 -1.79 -10.80
CA ARG A 32 8.49 -0.67 -11.68
C ARG A 32 7.31 0.00 -12.38
N CYS A 33 6.11 -0.58 -12.26
CA CYS A 33 4.87 -0.02 -12.82
C CYS A 33 4.37 1.18 -11.99
N PRO A 34 3.46 2.01 -12.53
CA PRO A 34 2.81 3.06 -11.75
C PRO A 34 2.10 2.50 -10.50
N VAL A 35 2.25 3.20 -9.36
CA VAL A 35 1.65 2.81 -8.08
C VAL A 35 0.79 3.95 -7.54
N PHE A 36 -0.42 3.60 -7.09
CA PHE A 36 -1.31 4.49 -6.35
C PHE A 36 -1.55 3.94 -4.94
N ASN A 37 -0.89 4.53 -3.95
CA ASN A 37 -0.98 4.11 -2.56
C ASN A 37 -2.13 4.86 -1.86
N VAL A 38 -3.22 4.16 -1.55
CA VAL A 38 -4.39 4.75 -0.90
C VAL A 38 -4.47 4.23 0.53
N TYR A 39 -4.45 5.13 1.51
CA TYR A 39 -4.47 4.76 2.92
C TYR A 39 -5.29 5.76 3.75
N ALA A 40 -5.70 5.34 4.95
CA ALA A 40 -6.51 6.15 5.85
C ALA A 40 -5.66 6.77 6.96
N ARG A 41 -5.83 8.08 7.19
CA ARG A 41 -5.06 8.86 8.18
C ARG A 41 -5.20 8.31 9.60
N ASN A 42 -6.41 7.93 9.98
CA ASN A 42 -6.78 7.52 11.34
C ASN A 42 -6.93 5.99 11.44
N ASP A 43 -6.23 5.23 10.59
CA ASP A 43 -6.18 3.78 10.69
C ASP A 43 -5.23 3.38 11.82
N HIS A 44 -5.74 2.68 12.82
CA HIS A 44 -4.95 2.18 13.95
C HIS A 44 -4.43 0.76 13.74
N LEU A 45 -4.93 0.03 12.73
CA LEU A 45 -4.49 -1.32 12.38
C LEU A 45 -3.32 -1.25 11.40
N VAL A 46 -3.42 -0.39 10.39
CA VAL A 46 -2.37 -0.11 9.41
C VAL A 46 -2.16 1.40 9.36
N PRO A 47 -1.37 1.97 10.28
CA PRO A 47 -1.19 3.41 10.36
C PRO A 47 -0.53 3.97 9.10
N ALA A 48 -0.76 5.25 8.82
CA ALA A 48 -0.12 5.95 7.70
C ALA A 48 1.42 5.83 7.71
N SER A 49 2.02 5.74 8.90
CA SER A 49 3.46 5.50 9.07
C SER A 49 3.94 4.13 8.60
N ALA A 50 3.05 3.14 8.48
CA ALA A 50 3.32 1.83 7.89
C ALA A 50 2.99 1.78 6.37
N SER A 51 2.11 2.67 5.89
CA SER A 51 1.72 2.71 4.47
C SER A 51 2.64 3.57 3.60
N ARG A 52 3.04 4.76 4.08
CA ARG A 52 3.89 5.71 3.34
C ARG A 52 5.28 5.17 2.94
N PRO A 53 5.98 4.37 3.77
CA PRO A 53 7.32 3.88 3.42
C PRO A 53 7.38 3.04 2.14
N LEU A 54 6.24 2.58 1.60
CA LEU A 54 6.22 1.87 0.32
C LEU A 54 6.88 2.68 -0.81
N ALA A 55 6.78 4.03 -0.78
CA ALA A 55 7.40 4.92 -1.75
C ALA A 55 8.93 4.73 -1.85
N ASP A 56 9.59 4.38 -0.74
CA ASP A 56 11.04 4.25 -0.66
C ASP A 56 11.54 2.85 -1.07
N HIS A 57 10.62 1.88 -1.24
CA HIS A 57 10.97 0.48 -1.48
C HIS A 57 10.62 -0.02 -2.88
N VAL A 58 9.75 0.68 -3.62
CA VAL A 58 9.42 0.34 -5.01
C VAL A 58 10.30 1.13 -5.98
N ALA A 59 10.57 0.57 -7.16
CA ALA A 59 11.31 1.27 -8.23
C ALA A 59 10.37 1.91 -9.26
N SER A 60 9.18 2.32 -8.83
CA SER A 60 8.21 3.00 -9.68
C SER A 60 8.66 4.43 -9.97
N SER A 61 8.68 4.81 -11.25
CA SER A 61 8.91 6.21 -11.67
C SER A 61 7.63 7.07 -11.58
N ASP A 62 6.50 6.45 -11.25
CA ASP A 62 5.19 7.06 -11.20
C ASP A 62 4.45 6.58 -9.94
N TYR A 63 4.88 7.14 -8.81
CA TYR A 63 4.31 6.87 -7.50
C TYR A 63 3.45 8.05 -7.05
N SER A 64 2.25 7.75 -6.54
CA SER A 64 1.34 8.77 -6.02
C SER A 64 0.55 8.21 -4.86
N GLU A 65 0.09 9.11 -3.98
CA GLU A 65 -0.62 8.74 -2.76
C GLU A 65 -1.97 9.45 -2.67
N LEU A 66 -2.92 8.80 -1.99
CA LEU A 66 -4.14 9.42 -1.52
C LEU A 66 -4.33 9.09 -0.04
N GLU A 67 -4.14 10.11 0.80
CA GLU A 67 -4.51 10.03 2.20
C GLU A 67 -5.99 10.38 2.40
N PHE A 68 -6.75 9.42 2.93
CA PHE A 68 -8.15 9.60 3.26
C PHE A 68 -8.33 9.98 4.73
N ASP A 69 -9.08 11.06 4.98
CA ASP A 69 -9.45 11.46 6.35
C ASP A 69 -10.57 10.55 6.91
N GLY A 70 -10.15 9.46 7.52
CA GLY A 70 -11.01 8.45 8.13
C GLY A 70 -10.19 7.32 8.76
N GLY A 71 -10.86 6.29 9.27
CA GLY A 71 -10.22 5.10 9.85
C GLY A 71 -10.30 3.86 8.94
N HIS A 72 -9.80 2.74 9.44
CA HIS A 72 -9.63 1.46 8.71
C HIS A 72 -10.87 1.02 7.91
N ILE A 73 -12.04 1.02 8.55
CA ILE A 73 -13.29 0.62 7.87
C ILE A 73 -13.89 1.82 7.10
N GLY A 74 -13.68 3.03 7.60
CA GLY A 74 -14.23 4.26 7.03
C GLY A 74 -13.80 4.53 5.59
N ILE A 75 -12.59 4.12 5.20
CA ILE A 75 -12.09 4.20 3.83
C ILE A 75 -12.88 3.35 2.83
N TYR A 76 -13.60 2.32 3.30
CA TYR A 76 -14.41 1.45 2.44
C TYR A 76 -15.89 1.81 2.47
N VAL A 77 -16.44 2.11 3.65
CA VAL A 77 -17.90 2.18 3.84
C VAL A 77 -18.47 3.57 4.07
N SER A 78 -17.63 4.58 4.36
CA SER A 78 -18.15 5.91 4.65
C SER A 78 -18.66 6.61 3.38
N ARG A 79 -19.68 7.46 3.55
CA ARG A 79 -20.17 8.31 2.46
C ARG A 79 -19.07 9.18 1.86
N SER A 80 -18.20 9.74 2.70
CA SER A 80 -17.05 10.55 2.28
C SER A 80 -16.08 9.72 1.43
N ALA A 81 -15.78 8.48 1.83
CA ALA A 81 -14.91 7.60 1.05
C ALA A 81 -15.51 7.25 -0.31
N GLN A 82 -16.79 6.87 -0.34
CA GLN A 82 -17.49 6.54 -1.58
C GLN A 82 -17.53 7.71 -2.57
N GLN A 83 -17.53 8.95 -2.08
CA GLN A 83 -17.50 10.16 -2.91
C GLN A 83 -16.08 10.57 -3.37
N LYS A 84 -15.02 10.11 -2.70
CA LYS A 84 -13.64 10.57 -2.93
C LYS A 84 -12.73 9.50 -3.52
N VAL A 85 -12.73 8.29 -2.95
CA VAL A 85 -11.78 7.22 -3.29
C VAL A 85 -12.04 6.65 -4.69
N PRO A 86 -13.26 6.21 -5.06
CA PRO A 86 -13.49 5.67 -6.41
C PRO A 86 -13.24 6.69 -7.53
N PRO A 87 -13.69 7.96 -7.44
CA PRO A 87 -13.34 8.96 -8.45
C PRO A 87 -11.84 9.24 -8.55
N ALA A 88 -11.11 9.23 -7.43
CA ALA A 88 -9.65 9.41 -7.44
C ALA A 88 -8.94 8.24 -8.14
N ILE A 89 -9.32 6.99 -7.84
CA ILE A 89 -8.80 5.80 -8.52
C ILE A 89 -9.11 5.86 -10.02
N ALA A 90 -10.35 6.17 -10.38
CA ALA A 90 -10.77 6.26 -11.78
C ALA A 90 -10.02 7.37 -12.53
N GLY A 91 -9.81 8.53 -11.90
CA GLY A 91 -9.03 9.63 -12.45
C GLY A 91 -7.56 9.25 -12.63
N TRP A 92 -6.98 8.57 -11.63
CA TRP A 92 -5.60 8.08 -11.68
C TRP A 92 -5.38 7.08 -12.83
N LEU A 93 -6.31 6.13 -13.01
CA LEU A 93 -6.27 5.18 -14.12
C LEU A 93 -6.41 5.88 -15.48
N LYS A 94 -7.38 6.80 -15.62
CA LYS A 94 -7.62 7.52 -16.89
C LYS A 94 -6.47 8.41 -17.33
N ALA A 95 -5.64 8.88 -16.39
CA ALA A 95 -4.47 9.70 -16.71
C ALA A 95 -3.32 8.89 -17.34
N ARG A 96 -3.41 7.56 -17.36
CA ARG A 96 -2.38 6.63 -17.85
C ARG A 96 -3.00 5.69 -18.90
N PRO A 97 -2.95 6.07 -20.19
CA PRO A 97 -3.48 5.27 -21.29
C PRO A 97 -2.64 4.00 -21.57
#